data_AF-A0A444LL65-F1
#
_entry.id   AF-A0A444LL65-F1
#
_cell.length_a   1.000
_cell.length_b   1.000
_cell.length_c   1.000
_cell.angle_alpha   90.00
_cell.angle_beta   90.00
_cell.angle_gamma   90.00
#
_symmetry.space_group_name_H-M   'P 1'
#
loop_
_entity.id
_entity.type
_entity.pdbx_description
1 polymer ?
#
loop_
_entity_poly.entity_id
_entity_poly.type
_entity_poly.pdbx_seq_one_letter_code
_entity_poly.pdbx_strand_id
1 'polypeptide(L)'
;MHEGNAIIRTLSGGVGATFRRQGFSHDISQTYTEAADVACLMRRPGLGAVAALSIAMQSAQMNNQRAAKIADIMQEAVQSS
;
A
#
# COMPACT_ATOMS: atom_id res chain seq x y z
N MET A 1 11.74 11.55 6.74
CA MET A 1 10.29 11.72 7.05
C MET A 1 9.44 12.12 5.82
N HIS A 2 9.95 12.08 4.58
CA HIS A 2 9.16 12.46 3.38
C HIS A 2 8.29 11.32 2.82
N GLU A 3 8.66 10.06 3.06
CA GLU A 3 8.02 8.88 2.46
C GLU A 3 6.64 8.55 3.06
N GLY A 4 6.50 8.67 4.38
CA GLY A 4 5.23 8.35 5.06
C GLY A 4 4.05 9.27 4.70
N ASN A 5 4.31 10.50 4.23
CA ASN A 5 3.27 11.46 3.90
C ASN A 5 2.63 11.23 2.52
N ALA A 6 3.36 10.58 1.60
CA ALA A 6 2.86 10.25 0.27
C ALA A 6 1.84 9.10 0.31
N ILE A 7 2.14 8.04 1.09
CA ILE A 7 1.30 6.85 1.24
C ILE A 7 -0.09 7.22 1.79
N ILE A 8 -0.15 8.10 2.80
CA ILE A 8 -1.42 8.55 3.39
C ILE A 8 -2.25 9.35 2.37
N ARG A 9 -1.60 10.13 1.50
CA ARG A 9 -2.28 10.93 0.46
C ARG A 9 -2.84 10.05 -0.65
N THR A 10 -2.15 8.98 -1.04
CA THR A 10 -2.63 7.98 -2.00
C THR A 10 -3.87 7.23 -1.49
N LEU A 11 -3.87 6.89 -0.19
CA LEU A 11 -5.02 6.24 0.47
C LEU A 11 -6.22 7.19 0.65
N SER A 12 -5.99 8.50 0.73
CA SER A 12 -7.03 9.51 0.99
C SER A 12 -7.56 10.20 -0.28
N GLY A 13 -6.82 10.14 -1.41
CA GLY A 13 -6.93 11.12 -2.50
C GLY A 13 -7.25 10.63 -3.91
N GLY A 14 -7.67 9.38 -4.13
CA GLY A 14 -8.14 8.95 -5.47
C GLY A 14 -7.88 7.49 -5.83
N VAL A 15 -7.01 6.80 -5.10
CA VAL A 15 -6.76 5.34 -5.26
C VAL A 15 -7.75 4.50 -4.43
N GLY A 16 -8.78 5.14 -3.86
CA GLY A 16 -9.81 4.47 -3.06
C GLY A 16 -10.61 3.40 -3.82
N ALA A 17 -10.69 3.47 -5.15
CA ALA A 17 -11.41 2.47 -5.96
C ALA A 17 -10.65 1.14 -6.08
N THR A 18 -9.34 1.17 -6.31
CA THR A 18 -8.50 -0.03 -6.40
C THR A 18 -8.36 -0.69 -5.04
N PHE A 19 -8.17 0.12 -3.98
CA PHE A 19 -8.11 -0.39 -2.61
C PHE A 19 -9.39 -1.12 -2.21
N ARG A 20 -10.56 -0.57 -2.53
CA ARG A 20 -11.86 -1.20 -2.22
C ARG A 20 -12.08 -2.55 -2.90
N ARG A 21 -11.43 -2.79 -4.05
CA ARG A 21 -11.52 -4.08 -4.78
C ARG A 21 -10.48 -5.10 -4.35
N GLN A 22 -9.26 -4.67 -3.99
CA GLN A 22 -8.11 -5.56 -3.82
C GLN A 22 -7.59 -5.66 -2.38
N GLY A 23 -8.01 -4.76 -1.48
CA GLY A 23 -7.53 -4.73 -0.10
C GLY A 23 -6.14 -4.10 0.08
N PHE A 24 -5.51 -3.64 -1.01
CA PHE A 24 -4.23 -2.94 -1.02
C PHE A 24 -4.20 -1.83 -2.09
N SER A 25 -3.24 -0.93 -1.99
CA SER A 25 -2.85 0.01 -3.05
C SER A 25 -1.39 -0.19 -3.41
N HIS A 26 -1.02 0.19 -4.63
CA HIS A 26 0.37 0.32 -5.01
C HIS A 26 0.57 1.58 -5.85
N ASP A 27 1.76 2.15 -5.74
CA ASP A 27 2.27 3.27 -6.52
C ASP A 27 3.54 2.78 -7.21
N ILE A 28 3.67 3.03 -8.52
CA ILE A 28 4.92 2.83 -9.26
C ILE A 28 5.24 4.13 -9.96
N SER A 29 6.32 4.79 -9.53
CA SER A 29 6.80 6.04 -10.12
C SER A 29 5.82 7.20 -10.10
N GLN A 30 4.73 7.15 -9.31
CA GLN A 30 3.72 8.22 -9.26
C GLN A 30 4.10 9.31 -8.26
N THR A 31 4.61 8.93 -7.09
CA THR A 31 5.11 9.89 -6.09
C THR A 31 6.54 10.36 -6.40
N TYR A 32 7.46 9.42 -6.61
CA TYR A 32 8.85 9.67 -7.01
C TYR A 32 9.21 8.72 -8.14
N THR A 33 9.85 9.19 -9.20
CA THR A 33 10.09 8.40 -10.42
C THR A 33 10.88 7.12 -10.15
N GLU A 34 11.82 7.17 -9.22
CA GLU A 34 12.70 6.07 -8.81
C GLU A 34 12.09 5.12 -7.78
N ALA A 35 10.92 5.45 -7.21
CA ALA A 35 10.31 4.70 -6.11
C ALA A 35 9.00 4.03 -6.53
N ALA A 36 8.72 2.91 -5.88
CA ALA A 36 7.43 2.25 -5.91
C ALA A 36 7.10 1.72 -4.52
N ASP A 37 5.82 1.64 -4.20
CA ASP A 37 5.35 1.09 -2.93
C ASP A 37 4.11 0.22 -3.08
N VAL A 38 3.92 -0.66 -2.11
CA VAL A 38 2.68 -1.40 -1.87
C VAL A 38 2.24 -1.09 -0.45
N ALA A 39 0.96 -0.75 -0.27
CA ALA A 39 0.38 -0.41 1.02
C ALA A 39 -0.89 -1.21 1.32
N CYS A 40 -0.98 -1.72 2.54
CA CYS A 40 -2.14 -2.42 3.08
C CYS A 40 -2.64 -1.70 4.34
N LEU A 41 -3.96 -1.73 4.57
CA LEU A 41 -4.56 -1.13 5.75
C LEU A 41 -4.67 -2.15 6.89
N MET A 42 -4.23 -1.76 8.07
CA MET A 42 -4.50 -2.47 9.31
C MET A 42 -5.86 -2.05 9.85
N ARG A 43 -6.72 -3.02 10.11
CA ARG A 43 -8.09 -2.79 10.58
C ARG A 43 -8.30 -3.38 11.95
N ARG A 44 -9.07 -2.68 12.79
CA ARG A 44 -9.52 -3.18 14.08
C ARG A 44 -11.04 -3.32 14.08
N PRO A 45 -11.59 -4.46 14.54
CA PRO A 45 -13.04 -4.63 14.64
C PRO A 45 -13.68 -3.48 15.42
N GLY A 46 -14.76 -2.91 14.88
CA GLY A 46 -15.48 -1.79 15.48
C GLY A 46 -14.86 -0.40 15.29
N LEU A 47 -13.59 -0.29 14.88
CA LEU A 47 -12.91 1.00 14.64
C LEU A 47 -12.58 1.26 13.16
N GLY A 48 -12.62 0.21 12.32
CA GLY A 48 -12.25 0.34 10.92
C GLY A 48 -10.74 0.37 10.73
N ALA A 49 -10.26 1.10 9.72
CA ALA A 49 -8.83 1.24 9.45
C ALA A 49 -8.15 2.13 10.51
N VAL A 50 -7.09 1.62 11.13
CA VAL A 50 -6.38 2.30 12.24
C VAL A 50 -4.93 2.65 11.88
N ALA A 51 -4.35 1.96 10.90
CA ALA A 51 -3.01 2.23 10.39
C ALA A 51 -2.87 1.71 8.95
N ALA A 52 -1.77 2.06 8.30
CA ALA A 52 -1.34 1.47 7.04
C ALA A 52 0.10 0.98 7.18
N LEU A 53 0.39 -0.19 6.61
CA LEU A 53 1.73 -0.73 6.44
C LEU A 53 2.11 -0.58 4.97
N SER A 54 3.32 -0.11 4.68
CA SER A 54 3.83 0.01 3.31
C SER A 54 5.22 -0.59 3.16
N ILE A 55 5.50 -1.20 2.01
CA ILE A 55 6.85 -1.60 1.59
C ILE A 55 7.21 -0.76 0.37
N ALA A 56 8.30 -0.01 0.47
CA ALA A 56 8.87 0.78 -0.62
C ALA A 56 10.12 0.09 -1.20
N MET A 57 10.30 0.22 -2.52
CA MET A 57 11.48 -0.26 -3.24
C MET A 57 11.75 0.58 -4.48
N GLN A 58 12.81 0.26 -5.22
CA GLN A 58 13.08 0.92 -6.50
C GLN A 58 11.99 0.60 -7.52
N SER A 59 11.52 1.60 -8.25
CA SER A 59 10.47 1.46 -9.27
C SER A 59 10.84 0.45 -10.36
N ALA A 60 12.11 0.40 -10.76
CA ALA A 60 12.63 -0.57 -11.72
C ALA A 60 12.48 -2.04 -11.27
N GLN A 61 12.30 -2.28 -9.96
CA GLN A 61 12.10 -3.60 -9.38
C GLN A 61 10.62 -3.96 -9.20
N MET A 62 9.69 -3.01 -9.43
CA MET A 62 8.27 -3.17 -9.19
C MET A 62 7.49 -3.34 -10.50
N ASN A 63 6.56 -4.30 -10.50
CA ASN A 63 5.53 -4.43 -11.52
C ASN A 63 4.22 -4.92 -10.87
N ASN A 64 3.12 -4.93 -11.61
CA ASN A 64 1.80 -5.29 -11.07
C ASN A 64 1.76 -6.69 -10.44
N GLN A 65 2.44 -7.67 -11.03
CA GLN A 65 2.47 -9.05 -10.49
C GLN A 65 3.24 -9.11 -9.17
N ARG A 66 4.35 -8.39 -9.07
CA ARG A 66 5.14 -8.32 -7.84
C ARG A 66 4.40 -7.54 -6.76
N ALA A 67 3.73 -6.45 -7.12
CA ALA A 67 2.92 -5.66 -6.21
C ALA A 67 1.82 -6.53 -5.56
N ALA A 68 1.13 -7.36 -6.36
CA ALA A 68 0.14 -8.30 -5.85
C ALA A 68 0.75 -9.32 -4.87
N LYS A 69 1.89 -9.94 -5.21
CA LYS A 69 2.58 -10.88 -4.30
C LYS A 69 3.01 -10.25 -2.99
N ILE A 70 3.55 -9.02 -3.04
CA ILE A 70 3.92 -8.27 -1.84
C ILE A 70 2.68 -7.98 -0.99
N ALA A 71 1.57 -7.58 -1.64
CA ALA A 71 0.32 -7.34 -0.96
C ALA A 71 -0.22 -8.59 -0.25
N ASP A 72 -0.17 -9.76 -0.89
CA ASP A 72 -0.59 -11.03 -0.30
C ASP A 72 0.18 -11.32 1.00
N ILE A 73 1.51 -11.22 0.96
CA ILE A 73 2.38 -11.40 2.13
C ILE A 73 2.05 -10.39 3.24
N MET A 74 1.89 -9.12 2.87
CA MET A 74 1.57 -8.05 3.83
C MET A 74 0.20 -8.27 4.47
N GLN A 75 -0.80 -8.69 3.70
CA GLN A 75 -2.15 -8.95 4.21
C GLN A 75 -2.16 -10.14 5.17
N GLU A 76 -1.43 -11.23 4.85
CA GLU A 76 -1.28 -12.38 5.75
C GLU A 76 -0.67 -11.97 7.10
N ALA A 77 0.41 -11.17 7.07
CA ALA A 77 1.06 -10.67 8.28
C ALA A 77 0.13 -9.76 9.11
N VAL A 78 -0.62 -8.87 8.45
CA VAL A 78 -1.56 -7.95 9.12
C VAL A 78 -2.77 -8.67 9.72
N GLN A 79 -3.26 -9.73 9.08
CA GLN A 79 -4.41 -10.51 9.58
C GLN A 79 -4.04 -11.47 10.72
N SER A 80 -2.77 -11.82 10.84
CA SER A 80 -2.27 -12.72 11.91
C SER A 80 -1.93 -11.99 13.22
N SER A 81 -2.15 -10.67 13.29
CA SER A 81 -1.81 -9.79 14.43
C SER A 81 -3.06 -9.30 15.16
#